data_AF-A0A7K3H5X3-F1
#
_entry.id   AF-A0A7K3H5X3-F1
#
_cell.length_a   1.000
_cell.length_b   1.000
_cell.length_c   1.000
_cell.angle_alpha   90.00
_cell.angle_beta   90.00
_cell.angle_gamma   90.00
#
_symmetry.space_group_name_H-M   'P 1'
#
loop_
_entity.id
_entity.type
_entity.pdbx_description
1 polymer ?
#
loop_
_entity_poly.entity_id
_entity_poly.type
_entity_poly.pdbx_seq_one_letter_code
_entity_poly.pdbx_strand_id
1 'polypeptide(L)'
;MRASAFLYPWDVVGDPYAPVRVARLGVGQVTLASAYHSTRALTPRHPRHRIVTARHSAVLYPPDPARWSGRLLRPYEQRWTEGRDPFGEAAEALAGAGLEVHSWVVLAHNSRLGEEHPEIAVRNAYGDRYPWAPCIARPEVREYAVELAAEAAVRPGARGTELESCGWYGLAHLHAHDKTAGVALGGAGHYLMSLCFCEVCEEGYAGAGADPERLRAAVATALEPLWRGKPGPEAGPAGDREAEWTAVERLLGEEPADATRRWRRSVAGGLRRA
;
A
#
# COMPACT_ATOMS: atom_id res chain seq x y z
N MET A 1 11.56 5.43 -23.35
CA MET A 1 11.30 5.18 -21.92
C MET A 1 12.53 5.57 -21.12
N ARG A 2 12.39 6.33 -20.03
CA ARG A 2 13.47 6.54 -19.06
C ARG A 2 13.47 5.36 -18.10
N ALA A 3 14.62 4.72 -17.88
CA ALA A 3 14.76 3.65 -16.91
C ALA A 3 15.15 4.23 -15.54
N SER A 4 14.54 3.71 -14.47
CA SER A 4 14.83 4.09 -13.08
C SER A 4 15.20 2.86 -12.26
N ALA A 5 16.15 2.99 -11.34
CA ALA A 5 16.45 1.98 -10.34
C ALA A 5 15.73 2.31 -9.02
N PHE A 6 15.04 1.33 -8.44
CA PHE A 6 14.40 1.48 -7.12
C PHE A 6 15.42 1.19 -6.03
N LEU A 7 15.63 2.16 -5.15
CA LEU A 7 16.62 2.08 -4.07
C LEU A 7 15.99 2.50 -2.74
N TYR A 8 16.56 2.00 -1.66
CA TYR A 8 16.33 2.55 -0.34
C TYR A 8 17.52 3.42 0.09
N PRO A 9 17.30 4.41 0.98
CA PRO A 9 18.39 5.19 1.56
C PRO A 9 19.49 4.34 2.20
N TRP A 10 19.13 3.22 2.83
CA TRP A 10 20.11 2.30 3.43
C TRP A 10 20.98 1.54 2.41
N ASP A 11 20.69 1.60 1.12
CA ASP A 11 21.60 1.09 0.09
C ASP A 11 22.73 2.07 -0.25
N VAL A 12 22.59 3.35 0.14
CA VAL A 12 23.47 4.46 -0.22
C VAL A 12 24.19 5.03 1.00
N VAL A 13 23.44 5.32 2.08
CA VAL A 13 23.97 5.90 3.32
C VAL A 13 25.02 4.96 3.91
N GLY A 14 26.25 5.45 4.03
CA GLY A 14 27.39 4.67 4.51
C GLY A 14 28.16 3.87 3.45
N ASP A 15 27.77 3.94 2.17
CA ASP A 15 28.47 3.34 1.02
C ASP A 15 28.86 4.41 -0.03
N PRO A 16 30.10 4.93 0.01
CA PRO A 16 30.52 5.99 -0.92
C PRO A 16 30.56 5.55 -2.39
N TYR A 17 30.56 4.24 -2.67
CA TYR A 17 30.61 3.72 -4.02
C TYR A 17 29.22 3.40 -4.59
N ALA A 18 28.16 3.41 -3.77
CA ALA A 18 26.81 3.10 -4.22
C ALA A 18 26.32 3.99 -5.38
N PRO A 19 26.44 5.34 -5.31
CA PRO A 19 25.99 6.20 -6.40
C PRO A 19 26.65 5.89 -7.74
N VAL A 20 27.98 5.74 -7.75
CA VAL A 20 28.73 5.43 -8.97
C VAL A 20 28.37 4.05 -9.53
N ARG A 21 28.13 3.05 -8.66
CA ARG A 21 27.69 1.72 -9.11
C ARG A 21 26.30 1.76 -9.74
N VAL A 22 25.39 2.58 -9.23
CA VAL A 22 24.05 2.77 -9.81
C VAL A 22 24.16 3.49 -11.15
N ALA A 23 24.94 4.57 -11.24
CA ALA A 23 25.17 5.30 -12.50
C ALA A 23 25.76 4.38 -13.60
N ARG A 24 26.66 3.46 -13.23
CA ARG A 24 27.24 2.46 -14.16
C ARG A 24 26.24 1.44 -14.69
N LEU A 25 25.01 1.37 -14.17
CA LEU A 25 23.92 0.59 -14.77
C LEU A 25 23.39 1.25 -16.05
N GLY A 26 23.76 2.50 -16.34
CA GLY A 26 23.26 3.28 -17.48
C GLY A 26 21.88 3.89 -17.25
N VAL A 27 21.38 3.89 -16.00
CA VAL A 27 20.13 4.58 -15.64
C VAL A 27 20.39 6.06 -15.40
N GLY A 28 19.44 6.91 -15.79
CA GLY A 28 19.49 8.36 -15.52
C GLY A 28 18.70 8.78 -14.28
N GLN A 29 17.92 7.86 -13.70
CA GLN A 29 16.99 8.14 -12.61
C GLN A 29 17.09 7.08 -11.51
N VAL A 30 16.85 7.50 -10.27
CA VAL A 30 16.62 6.64 -9.12
C VAL A 30 15.28 6.98 -8.50
N THR A 31 14.48 5.96 -8.23
CA THR A 31 13.25 6.04 -7.45
C THR A 31 13.61 5.65 -6.00
N LEU A 32 13.80 6.66 -5.16
CA LEU A 32 14.37 6.53 -3.82
C LEU A 32 13.26 6.52 -2.76
N ALA A 33 13.21 5.48 -1.93
CA ALA A 33 12.24 5.37 -0.84
C ALA A 33 12.32 6.58 0.12
N SER A 34 11.22 7.32 0.22
CA SER A 34 11.06 8.47 1.13
C SER A 34 10.07 8.16 2.25
N ALA A 35 9.04 7.35 1.97
CA ALA A 35 8.17 6.72 2.96
C ALA A 35 7.88 5.28 2.51
N TYR A 36 8.13 4.31 3.38
CA TYR A 36 8.02 2.91 3.01
C TYR A 36 7.47 2.04 4.13
N HIS A 37 6.93 0.87 3.78
CA HIS A 37 6.37 -0.08 4.73
C HIS A 37 7.42 -0.98 5.39
N SER A 38 7.03 -1.76 6.40
CA SER A 38 7.94 -2.72 7.05
C SER A 38 8.45 -3.75 6.05
N THR A 39 9.74 -4.05 6.10
CA THR A 39 10.38 -5.05 5.22
C THR A 39 11.68 -5.57 5.83
N ARG A 40 12.05 -6.79 5.44
CA ARG A 40 13.40 -7.33 5.66
C ARG A 40 14.11 -7.41 4.32
N ALA A 41 15.01 -6.46 4.06
CA ALA A 41 15.68 -6.30 2.78
C ALA A 41 17.10 -6.89 2.82
N LEU A 42 17.51 -7.53 1.71
CA LEU A 42 18.90 -7.91 1.47
C LEU A 42 19.65 -6.74 0.83
N THR A 43 20.86 -6.46 1.33
CA THR A 43 21.73 -5.36 0.87
C THR A 43 23.09 -5.93 0.44
N PRO A 44 23.15 -6.75 -0.61
CA PRO A 44 24.30 -7.61 -0.89
C PRO A 44 25.60 -6.84 -1.16
N ARG A 45 25.52 -5.61 -1.69
CA ARG A 45 26.68 -4.79 -2.06
C ARG A 45 27.10 -3.76 -1.01
N HIS A 46 26.31 -3.55 0.05
CA HIS A 46 26.60 -2.54 1.06
C HIS A 46 27.78 -2.97 1.96
N PRO A 47 28.76 -2.11 2.29
CA PRO A 47 29.97 -2.51 3.00
C PRO A 47 29.75 -2.90 4.47
N ARG A 48 28.70 -2.38 5.13
CA ARG A 48 28.50 -2.51 6.59
C ARG A 48 27.39 -3.47 7.01
N HIS A 49 26.45 -3.77 6.12
CA HIS A 49 25.33 -4.66 6.43
C HIS A 49 24.92 -5.49 5.22
N ARG A 50 24.38 -6.67 5.49
CA ARG A 50 23.82 -7.58 4.47
C ARG A 50 22.30 -7.64 4.51
N ILE A 51 21.71 -7.25 5.64
CA ILE A 51 20.27 -7.27 5.88
C ILE A 51 19.91 -5.98 6.62
N VAL A 52 18.83 -5.35 6.18
CA VAL A 52 18.15 -4.26 6.92
C VAL A 52 16.75 -4.74 7.28
N THR A 53 16.35 -4.53 8.53
CA THR A 53 14.97 -4.82 8.99
C THR A 53 14.27 -3.50 9.32
N ALA A 54 13.49 -3.01 8.36
CA ALA A 54 12.54 -1.92 8.57
C ALA A 54 11.35 -2.45 9.34
N ARG A 55 11.23 -2.05 10.62
CA ARG A 55 10.34 -2.72 11.59
C ARG A 55 8.88 -2.32 11.46
N HIS A 56 8.60 -1.15 10.90
CA HIS A 56 7.26 -0.61 10.68
C HIS A 56 7.29 0.31 9.46
N SER A 57 6.12 0.75 8.99
CA SER A 57 6.09 1.81 7.99
C SER A 57 6.61 3.12 8.56
N ALA A 58 7.47 3.82 7.84
CA ALA A 58 8.08 5.07 8.30
C ALA A 58 8.49 5.98 7.14
N VAL A 59 8.61 7.27 7.44
CA VAL A 59 9.38 8.21 6.61
C VAL A 59 10.87 8.02 6.86
N LEU A 60 11.66 8.24 5.81
CA LEU A 60 13.12 8.15 5.79
C LEU A 60 13.77 9.55 5.77
N TYR A 61 12.99 10.56 6.13
CA TYR A 61 13.37 11.97 6.30
C TYR A 61 12.73 12.50 7.59
N PRO A 62 13.19 13.63 8.16
CA PRO A 62 12.54 14.25 9.31
C PRO A 62 11.20 14.87 8.87
N PRO A 63 10.05 14.39 9.37
CA PRO A 63 8.75 14.95 9.00
C PRO A 63 8.59 16.37 9.55
N ASP A 64 7.95 17.26 8.77
CA ASP A 64 7.72 18.65 9.14
C ASP A 64 6.71 18.76 10.29
N PRO A 65 7.12 19.18 11.50
CA PRO A 65 6.22 19.24 12.65
C PRO A 65 5.02 20.17 12.42
N ALA A 66 5.17 21.23 11.62
CA ALA A 66 4.09 22.17 11.33
C ALA A 66 3.01 21.55 10.43
N ARG A 67 3.40 20.68 9.48
CA ARG A 67 2.46 19.98 8.60
C ARG A 67 1.58 18.98 9.35
N TRP A 68 2.16 18.28 10.33
CA TRP A 68 1.51 17.20 11.05
C TRP A 68 0.89 17.61 12.39
N SER A 69 1.12 18.85 12.83
CA SER A 69 0.56 19.35 14.09
C SER A 69 -0.98 19.30 14.07
N GLY A 70 -1.57 18.66 15.09
CA GLY A 70 -3.02 18.57 15.26
C GLY A 70 -3.73 17.55 14.36
N ARG A 71 -3.01 16.85 13.46
CA ARG A 71 -3.60 15.78 12.65
C ARG A 71 -3.73 14.50 13.45
N LEU A 72 -4.83 13.77 13.21
CA LEU A 72 -5.08 12.49 13.85
C LEU A 72 -4.01 11.45 13.48
N LEU A 73 -3.70 11.35 12.18
CA LEU A 73 -2.74 10.41 11.63
C LEU A 73 -1.48 11.14 11.20
N ARG A 74 -0.31 10.59 11.52
CA ARG A 74 1.00 11.15 11.20
C ARG A 74 2.01 10.06 10.86
N PRO A 75 3.03 10.34 10.02
CA PRO A 75 4.04 9.36 9.69
C PRO A 75 4.90 9.04 10.91
N TYR A 76 5.42 7.83 10.95
CA TYR A 76 6.41 7.42 11.95
C TYR A 76 7.83 7.68 11.43
N GLU A 77 8.74 8.00 12.35
CA GLU A 77 10.17 8.08 12.05
C GLU A 77 10.83 6.70 12.14
N GLN A 78 11.81 6.46 11.27
CA GLN A 78 12.62 5.25 11.25
C GLN A 78 13.79 5.30 12.26
N ARG A 79 14.37 4.13 12.60
CA ARG A 79 15.60 4.03 13.43
C ARG A 79 16.61 2.96 12.96
N TRP A 80 16.48 2.45 11.74
CA TRP A 80 17.30 1.37 11.17
C TRP A 80 18.34 1.85 10.15
N THR A 81 18.29 3.11 9.73
CA THR A 81 19.31 3.78 8.92
C THR A 81 19.89 4.93 9.74
N GLU A 82 21.21 5.00 9.84
CA GLU A 82 21.90 6.07 10.56
C GLU A 82 21.66 7.43 9.90
N GLY A 83 21.83 8.50 10.69
CA GLY A 83 21.59 9.87 10.23
C GLY A 83 20.19 10.39 10.55
N ARG A 84 20.05 11.72 10.57
CA ARG A 84 18.77 12.40 10.85
C ARG A 84 17.87 12.46 9.61
N ASP A 85 18.47 12.51 8.43
CA ASP A 85 17.76 12.55 7.14
C ASP A 85 18.41 11.59 6.13
N PRO A 86 18.20 10.27 6.26
CA PRO A 86 18.74 9.29 5.33
C PRO A 86 18.35 9.54 3.87
N PHE A 87 17.10 9.95 3.62
CA PHE A 87 16.63 10.28 2.28
C PHE A 87 17.45 11.44 1.69
N GLY A 88 17.60 12.55 2.44
CA GLY A 88 18.38 13.71 2.00
C GLY A 88 19.84 13.36 1.70
N GLU A 89 20.50 12.63 2.60
CA GLU A 89 21.89 12.19 2.40
C GLU A 89 22.04 11.31 1.15
N ALA A 90 21.16 10.31 0.98
CA ALA A 90 21.18 9.45 -0.19
C ALA A 90 20.87 10.22 -1.48
N ALA A 91 19.89 11.14 -1.45
CA ALA A 91 19.51 11.94 -2.60
C ALA A 91 20.66 12.85 -3.06
N GLU A 92 21.37 13.49 -2.13
CA GLU A 92 22.55 14.32 -2.43
C GLU A 92 23.68 13.48 -3.06
N ALA A 93 23.99 12.31 -2.47
CA ALA A 93 25.04 11.43 -2.98
C ALA A 93 24.72 10.89 -4.39
N LEU A 94 23.45 10.54 -4.65
CA LEU A 94 22.98 10.10 -5.97
C LEU A 94 23.03 11.24 -7.00
N ALA A 95 22.56 12.43 -6.63
CA ALA A 95 22.62 13.61 -7.49
C ALA A 95 24.07 14.01 -7.83
N GLY A 96 24.99 13.90 -6.87
CA GLY A 96 26.43 14.12 -7.09
C GLY A 96 27.06 13.15 -8.10
N ALA A 97 26.45 11.98 -8.32
CA ALA A 97 26.82 11.03 -9.37
C ALA A 97 26.07 11.25 -10.70
N GLY A 98 25.29 12.33 -10.82
CA GLY A 98 24.55 12.68 -12.03
C GLY A 98 23.19 11.98 -12.19
N LEU A 99 22.66 11.37 -11.13
CA LEU A 99 21.35 10.69 -11.16
C LEU A 99 20.22 11.63 -10.75
N GLU A 100 19.12 11.65 -11.51
CA GLU A 100 17.89 12.33 -11.12
C GLU A 100 17.16 11.50 -10.04
N VAL A 101 16.80 12.12 -8.92
CA VAL A 101 16.14 11.42 -7.81
C VAL A 101 14.63 11.70 -7.82
N HIS A 102 13.82 10.65 -7.79
CA HIS A 102 12.37 10.71 -7.58
C HIS A 102 12.06 10.14 -6.20
N SER A 103 11.22 10.80 -5.42
CA SER A 103 10.77 10.23 -4.16
C SER A 103 9.79 9.09 -4.40
N TRP A 104 9.89 8.03 -3.61
CA TRP A 104 8.97 6.90 -3.63
C TRP A 104 8.20 6.85 -2.32
N VAL A 105 6.89 6.77 -2.42
CA VAL A 105 5.97 6.93 -1.28
C VAL A 105 4.94 5.81 -1.30
N VAL A 106 4.94 4.98 -0.26
CA VAL A 106 3.87 4.00 -0.01
C VAL A 106 2.79 4.66 0.82
N LEU A 107 1.57 4.77 0.27
CA LEU A 107 0.46 5.50 0.90
C LEU A 107 -0.40 4.59 1.79
N ALA A 108 -1.30 3.81 1.19
CA ALA A 108 -2.34 3.05 1.90
C ALA A 108 -1.89 1.65 2.36
N HIS A 109 -0.64 1.52 2.80
CA HIS A 109 -0.11 0.29 3.38
C HIS A 109 0.74 0.57 4.62
N ASN A 110 0.12 0.46 5.79
CA ASN A 110 0.74 0.80 7.07
C ASN A 110 0.18 -0.01 8.24
N SER A 111 0.79 -1.17 8.51
CA SER A 111 0.37 -2.08 9.59
C SER A 111 0.36 -1.42 10.95
N ARG A 112 1.42 -0.65 11.28
CA ARG A 112 1.51 0.04 12.57
C ARG A 112 0.41 1.09 12.74
N LEU A 113 0.11 1.85 11.70
CA LEU A 113 -0.96 2.84 11.74
C LEU A 113 -2.32 2.17 11.95
N GLY A 114 -2.61 1.05 11.26
CA GLY A 114 -3.85 0.31 11.47
C GLY A 114 -3.90 -0.48 12.79
N GLU A 115 -2.76 -0.78 13.41
CA GLU A 115 -2.70 -1.37 14.76
C GLU A 115 -2.97 -0.32 15.84
N GLU A 116 -2.38 0.88 15.72
CA GLU A 116 -2.58 1.99 16.65
C GLU A 116 -3.97 2.65 16.49
N HIS A 117 -4.55 2.58 15.28
CA HIS A 117 -5.88 3.11 14.94
C HIS A 117 -6.76 2.03 14.27
N PRO A 118 -7.22 1.00 14.99
CA PRO A 118 -7.95 -0.12 14.39
C PRO A 118 -9.17 0.30 13.57
N GLU A 119 -9.85 1.39 13.97
CA GLU A 119 -10.99 1.98 13.28
C GLU A 119 -10.70 2.28 11.81
N ILE A 120 -9.48 2.70 11.47
CA ILE A 120 -9.15 3.11 10.11
C ILE A 120 -8.94 1.94 9.16
N ALA A 121 -8.69 0.74 9.68
CA ALA A 121 -8.37 -0.43 8.89
C ALA A 121 -9.58 -0.92 8.07
N VAL A 122 -9.29 -1.56 6.94
CA VAL A 122 -10.28 -2.38 6.23
C VAL A 122 -10.86 -3.40 7.19
N ARG A 123 -12.20 -3.50 7.20
CA ARG A 123 -12.97 -4.48 7.98
C ARG A 123 -13.72 -5.38 7.02
N ASN A 124 -13.42 -6.68 6.98
CA ASN A 124 -14.04 -7.59 6.02
C ASN A 124 -15.52 -7.89 6.35
N ALA A 125 -16.17 -8.74 5.55
CA ALA A 125 -17.57 -9.11 5.75
C ALA A 125 -17.82 -9.79 7.12
N TYR A 126 -16.84 -10.53 7.64
CA TYR A 126 -16.88 -11.24 8.93
C TYR A 126 -16.57 -10.33 10.13
N GLY A 127 -16.08 -9.11 9.88
CA GLY A 127 -15.68 -8.17 10.92
C GLY A 127 -14.18 -8.21 11.25
N ASP A 128 -13.39 -9.07 10.60
CA ASP A 128 -11.94 -9.07 10.79
C ASP A 128 -11.35 -7.78 10.25
N ARG A 129 -10.37 -7.24 10.99
CA ARG A 129 -9.64 -6.05 10.59
C ARG A 129 -8.32 -6.43 9.93
N TYR A 130 -7.92 -5.66 8.92
CA TYR A 130 -6.64 -5.79 8.24
C TYR A 130 -5.77 -4.58 8.57
N PRO A 131 -4.97 -4.60 9.66
CA PRO A 131 -4.17 -3.45 10.08
C PRO A 131 -3.23 -2.92 9.00
N TRP A 132 -2.75 -3.80 8.11
CA TRP A 132 -1.89 -3.44 7.00
C TRP A 132 -2.59 -2.61 5.90
N ALA A 133 -3.92 -2.55 5.90
CA ALA A 133 -4.73 -1.91 4.88
C ALA A 133 -5.63 -0.82 5.48
N PRO A 134 -5.12 0.41 5.71
CA PRO A 134 -5.97 1.56 5.98
C PRO A 134 -7.02 1.76 4.87
N CYS A 135 -8.26 1.99 5.27
CA CYS A 135 -9.39 2.19 4.37
C CYS A 135 -9.31 3.56 3.69
N ILE A 136 -8.95 3.59 2.41
CA ILE A 136 -8.80 4.85 1.65
C ILE A 136 -10.10 5.63 1.43
N ALA A 137 -11.26 5.05 1.75
CA ALA A 137 -12.53 5.79 1.75
C ALA A 137 -12.68 6.72 2.96
N ARG A 138 -11.95 6.43 4.04
CA ARG A 138 -12.02 7.24 5.26
C ARG A 138 -11.38 8.62 5.05
N PRO A 139 -12.05 9.72 5.43
CA PRO A 139 -11.52 11.07 5.26
C PRO A 139 -10.13 11.26 5.86
N GLU A 140 -9.88 10.69 7.04
CA GLU A 140 -8.64 10.86 7.80
C GLU A 140 -7.48 10.11 7.14
N VAL A 141 -7.75 8.92 6.59
CA VAL A 141 -6.78 8.13 5.80
C VAL A 141 -6.45 8.83 4.49
N ARG A 142 -7.46 9.40 3.82
CA ARG A 142 -7.27 10.18 2.59
C ARG A 142 -6.43 11.42 2.87
N GLU A 143 -6.73 12.16 3.93
CA GLU A 143 -5.97 13.33 4.36
C GLU A 143 -4.51 12.96 4.66
N TYR A 144 -4.27 11.90 5.43
CA TYR A 144 -2.93 11.37 5.70
C TYR A 144 -2.17 11.03 4.42
N ALA A 145 -2.79 10.32 3.48
CA ALA A 145 -2.15 9.91 2.23
C ALA A 145 -1.79 11.11 1.35
N VAL A 146 -2.69 12.10 1.24
CA VAL A 146 -2.45 13.32 0.45
C VAL A 146 -1.35 14.16 1.07
N GLU A 147 -1.37 14.37 2.40
CA GLU A 147 -0.33 15.16 3.07
C GLU A 147 1.04 14.47 3.00
N LEU A 148 1.08 13.14 3.16
CA LEU A 148 2.32 12.37 3.04
C LEU A 148 2.89 12.45 1.62
N ALA A 149 2.04 12.33 0.60
CA ALA A 149 2.44 12.49 -0.80
C ALA A 149 2.97 13.90 -1.06
N ALA A 150 2.25 14.93 -0.60
CA ALA A 150 2.62 16.33 -0.79
C ALA A 150 3.95 16.68 -0.12
N GLU A 151 4.17 16.23 1.12
CA GLU A 151 5.43 16.45 1.82
C GLU A 151 6.60 15.72 1.14
N ALA A 152 6.41 14.45 0.78
CA ALA A 152 7.44 13.64 0.14
C ALA A 152 7.80 14.15 -1.28
N ALA A 153 6.84 14.72 -2.00
CA ALA A 153 7.04 15.18 -3.38
C ALA A 153 7.97 16.40 -3.47
N VAL A 154 7.98 17.25 -2.44
CA VAL A 154 8.77 18.48 -2.42
C VAL A 154 10.07 18.35 -1.63
N ARG A 155 10.53 17.13 -1.37
CA ARG A 155 11.74 16.93 -0.58
C ARG A 155 12.98 17.47 -1.30
N PRO A 156 13.92 18.12 -0.59
CA PRO A 156 15.17 18.55 -1.20
C PRO A 156 15.84 17.41 -1.96
N GLY A 157 16.29 17.69 -3.18
CA GLY A 157 16.87 16.69 -4.08
C GLY A 157 15.88 15.92 -4.96
N ALA A 158 14.59 15.86 -4.59
CA ALA A 158 13.57 15.24 -5.43
C ALA A 158 13.29 16.09 -6.68
N ARG A 159 13.06 15.42 -7.81
CA ARG A 159 12.68 15.99 -9.12
C ARG A 159 11.41 15.37 -9.69
N GLY A 160 10.90 14.33 -9.04
CA GLY A 160 9.64 13.67 -9.34
C GLY A 160 9.21 12.79 -8.19
N THR A 161 8.06 12.13 -8.34
CA THR A 161 7.45 11.32 -7.28
C THR A 161 6.74 10.12 -7.87
N GLU A 162 7.05 8.95 -7.31
CA GLU A 162 6.39 7.68 -7.57
C GLU A 162 5.52 7.32 -6.37
N LEU A 163 4.21 7.27 -6.60
CA LEU A 163 3.24 6.93 -5.56
C LEU A 163 2.84 5.46 -5.68
N GLU A 164 3.01 4.74 -4.59
CA GLU A 164 2.61 3.33 -4.45
C GLU A 164 1.44 3.18 -3.49
N SER A 165 0.65 2.13 -3.69
CA SER A 165 -0.54 1.84 -2.90
C SER A 165 -1.59 2.95 -2.97
N CYS A 166 -1.76 3.60 -4.13
CA CYS A 166 -2.78 4.61 -4.42
C CYS A 166 -4.19 4.01 -4.64
N GLY A 167 -4.56 3.02 -3.85
CA GLY A 167 -5.76 2.23 -4.06
C GLY A 167 -6.06 1.34 -2.88
N TRP A 168 -7.11 0.54 -3.03
CA TRP A 168 -7.52 -0.39 -2.00
C TRP A 168 -6.50 -1.51 -1.80
N TYR A 169 -6.07 -1.68 -0.55
CA TYR A 169 -5.45 -2.91 -0.08
C TYR A 169 -6.52 -3.81 0.57
N GLY A 170 -6.15 -5.07 0.81
CA GLY A 170 -7.06 -6.08 1.35
C GLY A 170 -6.31 -7.35 1.70
N LEU A 171 -7.00 -8.49 1.64
CA LEU A 171 -6.47 -9.78 2.10
C LEU A 171 -5.17 -10.19 1.39
N ALA A 172 -5.06 -9.94 0.09
CA ALA A 172 -3.98 -10.47 -0.74
C ALA A 172 -2.57 -9.93 -0.39
N HIS A 173 -2.46 -8.92 0.48
CA HIS A 173 -1.16 -8.42 0.90
C HIS A 173 -0.50 -9.39 1.88
N LEU A 174 0.72 -9.81 1.57
CA LEU A 174 1.44 -10.79 2.35
C LEU A 174 1.82 -10.23 3.74
N HIS A 175 1.68 -11.08 4.75
CA HIS A 175 2.25 -10.88 6.07
C HIS A 175 3.64 -11.52 6.17
N ALA A 176 4.47 -11.10 7.14
CA ALA A 176 5.82 -11.64 7.35
C ALA A 176 5.84 -13.16 7.58
N HIS A 177 4.72 -13.72 8.05
CA HIS A 177 4.52 -15.14 8.33
C HIS A 177 3.16 -15.62 7.80
N ASP A 178 2.83 -15.23 6.57
CA ASP A 178 1.53 -15.56 5.97
C ASP A 178 1.32 -17.07 5.78
N LYS A 179 0.11 -17.54 6.08
CA LYS A 179 -0.34 -18.94 5.96
C LYS A 179 -1.70 -19.05 5.25
N THR A 180 -2.02 -18.08 4.41
CA THR A 180 -3.27 -18.05 3.63
C THR A 180 -3.29 -19.03 2.45
N ALA A 181 -2.13 -19.42 1.92
CA ALA A 181 -2.00 -20.26 0.73
C ALA A 181 -2.60 -21.68 0.85
N GLY A 182 -2.95 -22.12 2.08
CA GLY A 182 -3.64 -23.40 2.30
C GLY A 182 -5.11 -23.39 1.86
N VAL A 183 -5.72 -22.23 1.62
CA VAL A 183 -7.09 -22.10 1.11
C VAL A 183 -7.06 -21.46 -0.27
N ALA A 184 -7.55 -22.18 -1.28
CA ALA A 184 -7.61 -21.70 -2.66
C ALA A 184 -8.79 -20.74 -2.87
N LEU A 185 -8.64 -19.49 -2.44
CA LEU A 185 -9.68 -18.46 -2.53
C LEU A 185 -10.03 -18.05 -3.97
N GLY A 186 -9.07 -18.16 -4.89
CA GLY A 186 -9.21 -17.65 -6.26
C GLY A 186 -9.34 -16.11 -6.30
N GLY A 187 -9.48 -15.56 -7.51
CA GLY A 187 -9.63 -14.12 -7.70
C GLY A 187 -10.89 -13.56 -7.00
N ALA A 188 -12.04 -14.20 -7.22
CA ALA A 188 -13.30 -13.75 -6.62
C ALA A 188 -13.26 -13.85 -5.09
N GLY A 189 -12.76 -14.94 -4.51
CA GLY A 189 -12.62 -15.05 -3.05
C GLY A 189 -11.69 -14.00 -2.47
N HIS A 190 -10.56 -13.69 -3.12
CA HIS A 190 -9.68 -12.59 -2.72
C HIS A 190 -10.39 -11.23 -2.80
N TYR A 191 -11.16 -10.96 -3.85
CA TYR A 191 -11.94 -9.74 -3.98
C TYR A 191 -12.95 -9.59 -2.84
N LEU A 192 -13.76 -10.63 -2.61
CA LEU A 192 -14.80 -10.69 -1.58
C LEU A 192 -14.21 -10.53 -0.17
N MET A 193 -13.13 -11.23 0.14
CA MET A 193 -12.41 -11.08 1.42
C MET A 193 -11.77 -9.70 1.58
N SER A 194 -11.57 -8.96 0.50
CA SER A 194 -10.97 -7.62 0.50
C SER A 194 -12.00 -6.49 0.44
N LEU A 195 -13.30 -6.78 0.44
CA LEU A 195 -14.33 -5.75 0.58
C LEU A 195 -14.31 -5.19 2.00
N CYS A 196 -14.48 -3.88 2.11
CA CYS A 196 -14.46 -3.18 3.39
C CYS A 196 -15.89 -2.85 3.78
N PHE A 197 -16.33 -3.29 4.95
CA PHE A 197 -17.62 -2.98 5.55
C PHE A 197 -17.44 -2.18 6.84
N CYS A 198 -16.53 -1.20 6.84
CA CYS A 198 -16.55 -0.11 7.82
C CYS A 198 -17.72 0.84 7.50
N GLU A 199 -18.10 1.68 8.46
CA GLU A 199 -19.26 2.58 8.37
C GLU A 199 -19.23 3.45 7.10
N VAL A 200 -18.06 3.99 6.73
CA VAL A 200 -17.89 4.81 5.52
C VAL A 200 -18.12 4.01 4.24
N CYS A 201 -17.71 2.75 4.21
CA CYS A 201 -17.94 1.91 3.03
C CYS A 201 -19.36 1.37 2.98
N GLU A 202 -19.99 1.11 4.13
CA GLU A 202 -21.40 0.73 4.17
C GLU A 202 -22.27 1.86 3.62
N GLU A 203 -22.02 3.11 4.06
CA GLU A 203 -22.66 4.29 3.48
C GLU A 203 -22.35 4.45 1.99
N GLY A 204 -21.11 4.19 1.58
CA GLY A 204 -20.70 4.22 0.18
C GLY A 204 -21.39 3.18 -0.70
N TYR A 205 -21.62 1.97 -0.18
CA TYR A 205 -22.38 0.92 -0.85
C TYR A 205 -23.88 1.28 -0.94
N ALA A 206 -24.45 1.84 0.13
CA ALA A 206 -25.82 2.36 0.14
C ALA A 206 -26.01 3.47 -0.90
N GLY A 207 -25.09 4.44 -0.96
CA GLY A 207 -25.08 5.50 -1.98
C GLY A 207 -24.89 4.96 -3.41
N ALA A 208 -24.31 3.77 -3.55
CA ALA A 208 -24.17 3.07 -4.82
C ALA A 208 -25.35 2.11 -5.14
N GLY A 209 -26.41 2.11 -4.34
CA GLY A 209 -27.65 1.35 -4.57
C GLY A 209 -27.71 -0.04 -3.93
N ALA A 210 -26.69 -0.46 -3.16
CA ALA A 210 -26.71 -1.75 -2.47
C ALA A 210 -27.19 -1.60 -1.01
N ASP A 211 -27.91 -2.59 -0.49
CA ASP A 211 -28.16 -2.72 0.94
C ASP A 211 -26.89 -3.29 1.62
N PRO A 212 -26.22 -2.57 2.53
CA PRO A 212 -24.94 -3.00 3.11
C PRO A 212 -25.04 -4.29 3.94
N GLU A 213 -26.13 -4.49 4.67
CA GLU A 213 -26.34 -5.69 5.49
C GLU A 213 -26.58 -6.90 4.59
N ARG A 214 -27.42 -6.76 3.56
CA ARG A 214 -27.67 -7.83 2.59
C ARG A 214 -26.42 -8.13 1.76
N LEU A 215 -25.65 -7.11 1.37
CA LEU A 215 -24.38 -7.29 0.66
C LEU A 215 -23.38 -8.05 1.54
N ARG A 216 -23.22 -7.69 2.81
CA ARG A 216 -22.35 -8.40 3.77
C ARG A 216 -22.75 -9.87 3.89
N ALA A 217 -24.05 -10.14 4.06
CA ALA A 217 -24.59 -11.49 4.14
C ALA A 217 -24.38 -12.29 2.85
N ALA A 218 -24.52 -11.66 1.68
CA ALA A 218 -24.24 -12.27 0.38
C ALA A 218 -22.76 -12.65 0.24
N VAL A 219 -21.84 -11.77 0.66
CA VAL A 219 -20.40 -12.06 0.67
C VAL A 219 -20.08 -13.27 1.57
N ALA A 220 -20.63 -13.31 2.79
CA ALA A 220 -20.43 -14.43 3.69
C ALA A 220 -20.98 -15.75 3.12
N THR A 221 -22.18 -15.70 2.52
CA THR A 221 -22.81 -16.85 1.86
C THR A 221 -22.00 -17.36 0.69
N ALA A 222 -21.47 -16.46 -0.14
CA ALA A 222 -20.64 -16.77 -1.31
C ALA A 222 -19.33 -17.48 -0.94
N LEU A 223 -18.76 -17.14 0.21
CA LEU A 223 -17.49 -17.67 0.70
C LEU A 223 -17.65 -18.95 1.53
N GLU A 224 -18.83 -19.22 2.08
CA GLU A 224 -19.07 -20.37 2.97
C GLU A 224 -18.66 -21.75 2.42
N PRO A 225 -18.82 -22.06 1.11
CA PRO A 225 -18.33 -23.33 0.57
C PRO A 225 -16.83 -23.57 0.83
N LEU A 226 -15.99 -22.52 0.76
CA LEU A 226 -14.55 -22.62 1.01
C LEU A 226 -14.26 -23.08 2.44
N TRP A 227 -15.02 -22.56 3.41
CA TRP A 227 -14.85 -22.87 4.83
C TRP A 227 -15.30 -24.28 5.19
N ARG A 228 -16.21 -24.86 4.38
CA ARG A 228 -16.63 -26.26 4.48
C ARG A 228 -15.73 -27.23 3.73
N GLY A 229 -14.58 -26.77 3.22
CA GLY A 229 -13.67 -27.60 2.42
C GLY A 229 -14.25 -28.02 1.07
N LYS A 230 -15.30 -27.36 0.60
CA LYS A 230 -15.81 -27.54 -0.76
C LYS A 230 -15.03 -26.64 -1.71
N PRO A 231 -14.96 -26.99 -3.02
CA PRO A 231 -14.38 -26.09 -4.01
C PRO A 231 -15.04 -24.72 -3.90
N GLY A 232 -14.19 -23.69 -3.83
CA GLY A 232 -14.66 -22.32 -3.94
C GLY A 232 -15.15 -21.99 -5.35
N PRO A 233 -15.60 -20.75 -5.58
CA PRO A 233 -15.89 -20.28 -6.92
C PRO A 233 -14.68 -20.50 -7.81
N GLU A 234 -14.90 -21.10 -8.98
CA GLU A 234 -13.83 -21.42 -9.94
C GLU A 234 -12.88 -20.25 -10.11
N ALA A 235 -11.63 -20.45 -9.70
CA ALA A 235 -10.58 -19.51 -9.98
C ALA A 235 -10.27 -19.64 -11.47
N GLY A 236 -10.67 -18.66 -12.26
CA GLY A 236 -10.04 -18.44 -13.57
C GLY A 236 -8.52 -18.34 -13.42
N PRO A 237 -7.75 -18.47 -14.51
CA PRO A 237 -6.30 -18.37 -14.45
C PRO A 237 -5.86 -17.12 -13.69
N ALA A 238 -4.83 -17.25 -12.85
CA ALA A 238 -4.35 -16.14 -12.04
C ALA A 238 -4.01 -14.93 -12.93
N GLY A 239 -4.60 -13.78 -12.63
CA GLY A 239 -4.43 -12.55 -13.41
C GLY A 239 -5.50 -12.31 -14.48
N ASP A 240 -6.43 -13.23 -14.70
CA ASP A 240 -7.60 -13.00 -15.55
C ASP A 240 -8.67 -12.20 -14.80
N ARG A 241 -8.65 -10.88 -15.04
CA ARG A 241 -9.56 -9.93 -14.39
C ARG A 241 -11.01 -10.06 -14.87
N GLU A 242 -11.22 -10.53 -16.10
CA GLU A 242 -12.57 -10.66 -16.67
C GLU A 242 -13.26 -11.90 -16.09
N ALA A 243 -12.52 -13.02 -16.01
CA ALA A 243 -13.01 -14.22 -15.34
C ALA A 243 -13.23 -13.98 -13.83
N GLU A 244 -12.33 -13.24 -13.16
CA GLU A 244 -12.51 -12.81 -11.77
C GLU A 244 -13.84 -12.05 -11.60
N TRP A 245 -14.10 -11.06 -12.46
CA TRP A 245 -15.28 -10.23 -12.37
C TRP A 245 -16.58 -10.99 -12.66
N THR A 246 -16.58 -11.82 -13.71
CA THR A 246 -17.70 -12.72 -14.03
C THR A 246 -18.04 -13.63 -12.84
N ALA A 247 -17.02 -14.15 -12.14
CA ALA A 247 -17.23 -14.96 -10.94
C ALA A 247 -17.82 -14.15 -9.77
N VAL A 248 -17.39 -12.89 -9.58
CA VAL A 248 -17.97 -11.99 -8.55
C VAL A 248 -19.44 -11.70 -8.83
N GLU A 249 -19.81 -11.38 -10.08
CA GLU A 249 -21.21 -11.15 -10.48
C GLU A 249 -22.08 -12.39 -10.27
N ARG A 250 -21.57 -13.58 -10.62
CA ARG A 250 -22.28 -14.85 -10.36
C ARG A 250 -22.54 -15.10 -8.87
N LEU A 251 -21.61 -14.67 -7.99
CA LEU A 251 -21.71 -14.91 -6.55
C LEU A 251 -22.60 -13.90 -5.83
N LEU A 252 -22.53 -12.62 -6.20
CA LEU A 252 -23.24 -11.54 -5.51
C LEU A 252 -24.52 -11.09 -6.22
N GLY A 253 -24.68 -11.43 -7.50
CA GLY A 253 -25.58 -10.75 -8.42
C GLY A 253 -24.94 -9.51 -9.03
N GLU A 254 -25.40 -9.13 -10.23
CA GLU A 254 -24.84 -8.02 -11.01
C GLU A 254 -24.90 -6.68 -10.27
N GLU A 255 -26.06 -6.36 -9.67
CA GLU A 255 -26.27 -5.06 -9.02
C GLU A 255 -25.39 -4.88 -7.75
N PRO A 256 -25.36 -5.82 -6.78
CA PRO A 256 -24.46 -5.71 -5.63
C PRO A 256 -22.98 -5.75 -6.02
N ALA A 257 -22.60 -6.57 -7.00
CA ALA A 257 -21.25 -6.58 -7.54
C ALA A 257 -20.89 -5.19 -8.10
N ASP A 258 -21.69 -4.64 -9.01
CA ASP A 258 -21.38 -3.34 -9.61
C ASP A 258 -21.35 -2.20 -8.57
N ALA A 259 -22.22 -2.22 -7.56
CA ALA A 259 -22.17 -1.26 -6.46
C ALA A 259 -20.80 -1.26 -5.75
N THR A 260 -20.26 -2.44 -5.43
CA THR A 260 -18.93 -2.55 -4.79
C THR A 260 -17.80 -2.02 -5.69
N ARG A 261 -17.88 -2.29 -7.00
CA ARG A 261 -16.90 -1.82 -7.99
C ARG A 261 -16.97 -0.31 -8.21
N ARG A 262 -18.17 0.24 -8.36
CA ARG A 262 -18.40 1.69 -8.51
C ARG A 262 -17.85 2.44 -7.30
N TRP A 263 -18.19 1.99 -6.08
CA TRP A 263 -17.65 2.58 -4.86
C TRP A 263 -16.12 2.55 -4.83
N ARG A 264 -15.52 1.37 -5.01
CA ARG A 264 -14.06 1.23 -4.95
C ARG A 264 -13.32 2.06 -6.01
N ARG A 265 -13.84 2.09 -7.24
CA ARG A 265 -13.28 2.89 -8.35
C ARG A 265 -13.41 4.39 -8.08
N SER A 266 -14.56 4.83 -7.58
CA SER A 266 -14.79 6.24 -7.25
C SER A 266 -13.81 6.73 -6.18
N VAL A 267 -13.69 5.99 -5.07
CA VAL A 267 -12.78 6.31 -3.97
C VAL A 267 -11.32 6.32 -4.43
N ALA A 268 -10.87 5.27 -5.12
CA ALA A 268 -9.49 5.19 -5.62
C ALA A 268 -9.20 6.29 -6.65
N GLY A 269 -10.14 6.60 -7.54
CA GLY A 269 -10.01 7.70 -8.49
C GLY A 269 -9.96 9.07 -7.80
N GLY A 270 -10.74 9.26 -6.73
CA GLY A 270 -10.74 10.48 -5.92
C GLY A 270 -9.46 10.67 -5.10
N LEU A 271 -8.82 9.59 -4.64
CA LEU A 271 -7.51 9.64 -4.01
C LEU A 271 -6.41 9.98 -5.02
N ARG A 272 -6.40 9.34 -6.20
CA ARG A 272 -5.35 9.54 -7.22
C ARG A 272 -5.34 10.92 -7.87
N ARG A 273 -6.46 11.64 -7.82
CA ARG A 273 -6.59 13.02 -8.34
C ARG A 273 -6.30 14.09 -7.28
N ALA A 274 -6.30 13.71 -6.01
CA ALA A 274 -6.05 14.62 -4.89
C ALA A 274 -4.58 15.01 -4.84
#